data_AF-A0A1I1LF16-F1
#
_entry.id   AF-A0A1I1LF16-F1
#
_cell.length_a   1.000
_cell.length_b   1.000
_cell.length_c   1.000
_cell.angle_alpha   90.00
_cell.angle_beta   90.00
_cell.angle_gamma   90.00
#
_symmetry.space_group_name_H-M   'P 1'
#
loop_
_entity.id
_entity.type
_entity.pdbx_description
1 polymer ?
#
loop_
_entity_poly.entity_id
_entity_poly.type
_entity_poly.pdbx_seq_one_letter_code
_entity_poly.pdbx_strand_id
1 'polypeptide(L)'
;MLSIFKSKSLLATEEQNWVLDTFIWAFERFDGECFIDETKIILPNNHYFPDQVNSVFGMAQNVFNHVVKYAGMQNWPLKLVEPDKMQAVAFPHWQFESRLRGENAKLINVNMREQIISISYNPQQINQPQDLVASFAQTLALILIHHNKELPPGGEALLPQVSELVAGFLGFGVMLANTAYQFRGGCGSCFNAYANRQAALPEPELIFNLALIAKLKGENRNKILPHLKPYLRGMFKKADKTLNNELKQTANPLLLAVFDKANP
;
A
#
# COMPACT_ATOMS: atom_id res chain seq x y z
N MET A 1 -18.94 13.44 39.29
CA MET A 1 -18.26 12.48 38.40
C MET A 1 -18.21 13.08 37.01
N LEU A 2 -17.03 13.45 36.53
CA LEU A 2 -16.86 13.93 35.15
C LEU A 2 -16.86 12.69 34.24
N SER A 3 -17.95 12.48 33.51
CA SER A 3 -18.00 11.52 32.42
C SER A 3 -16.95 11.93 31.38
N ILE A 4 -15.87 11.16 31.29
CA ILE A 4 -14.84 11.35 30.27
C ILE A 4 -15.50 10.97 28.94
N PHE A 5 -15.90 11.98 28.16
CA PHE A 5 -16.45 11.77 26.82
C PHE A 5 -15.49 10.90 26.01
N LYS A 6 -15.91 9.66 25.72
CA LYS A 6 -15.17 8.74 24.85
C LYS A 6 -15.20 9.35 23.45
N SER A 7 -14.05 9.80 22.95
CA SER A 7 -13.97 10.37 21.61
C SER A 7 -14.48 9.36 20.59
N LYS A 8 -15.45 9.73 19.76
CA LYS A 8 -15.99 8.89 18.67
C LYS A 8 -14.82 8.34 17.85
N SER A 9 -14.81 7.06 17.48
CA SER A 9 -13.75 6.47 16.62
C SER A 9 -13.73 7.14 15.23
N LEU A 10 -12.64 6.96 14.49
CA LEU A 10 -12.53 7.46 13.10
C LEU A 10 -13.52 6.74 12.19
N LEU A 11 -13.54 5.41 12.29
CA LEU A 11 -14.38 4.50 11.51
C LEU A 11 -15.47 3.86 12.38
N ALA A 12 -16.50 3.29 11.76
CA ALA A 12 -17.44 2.41 12.44
C ALA A 12 -16.77 1.09 12.86
N THR A 13 -17.32 0.36 13.82
CA THR A 13 -16.71 -0.89 14.30
C THR A 13 -16.58 -1.94 13.19
N GLU A 14 -17.59 -2.07 12.31
CA GLU A 14 -17.56 -3.02 11.19
C GLU A 14 -16.44 -2.69 10.19
N GLU A 15 -16.27 -1.40 9.87
CA GLU A 15 -15.18 -0.93 8.99
C GLU A 15 -13.80 -1.19 9.61
N GLN A 16 -13.64 -0.97 10.93
CA GLN A 16 -12.39 -1.25 11.64
C GLN A 16 -12.07 -2.75 11.59
N ASN A 17 -13.05 -3.60 11.90
CA ASN A 17 -12.90 -5.04 11.83
C ASN A 17 -12.52 -5.50 10.42
N TRP A 18 -13.18 -4.97 9.39
CA TRP A 18 -12.86 -5.32 8.01
C TRP A 18 -11.43 -4.95 7.60
N VAL A 19 -10.92 -3.77 8.03
CA VAL A 19 -9.52 -3.40 7.78
C VAL A 19 -8.56 -4.33 8.53
N LEU A 20 -8.86 -4.69 9.78
CA LEU A 20 -8.05 -5.61 10.59
C LEU A 20 -8.03 -7.03 9.99
N ASP A 21 -9.20 -7.55 9.60
CA ASP A 21 -9.34 -8.86 8.96
C ASP A 21 -8.61 -8.90 7.61
N THR A 22 -8.68 -7.81 6.84
CA THR A 22 -7.94 -7.69 5.58
C THR A 22 -6.42 -7.63 5.80
N PHE A 23 -5.97 -6.96 6.87
CA PHE A 23 -4.55 -6.99 7.26
C PHE A 23 -4.10 -8.41 7.62
N ILE A 24 -4.87 -9.12 8.46
CA ILE A 24 -4.57 -10.50 8.85
C ILE A 24 -4.46 -11.40 7.62
N TRP A 25 -5.44 -11.32 6.73
CA TRP A 25 -5.43 -12.05 5.47
C TRP A 25 -4.20 -11.69 4.61
N ALA A 26 -3.87 -10.41 4.44
CA ALA A 26 -2.69 -9.99 3.70
C ALA A 26 -1.39 -10.49 4.34
N PHE A 27 -1.31 -10.50 5.66
CA PHE A 27 -0.16 -11.00 6.41
C PHE A 27 0.03 -12.51 6.19
N GLU A 28 -1.05 -13.29 6.22
CA GLU A 28 -1.00 -14.74 6.00
C GLU A 28 -0.71 -15.12 4.55
N ARG A 29 -1.22 -14.33 3.58
CA ARG A 29 -1.13 -14.68 2.15
C ARG A 29 0.05 -14.04 1.42
N PHE A 30 0.53 -12.89 1.89
CA PHE A 30 1.52 -12.08 1.20
C PHE A 30 2.80 -11.89 1.98
N ASP A 31 3.27 -12.95 2.65
CA ASP A 31 4.57 -13.00 3.31
C ASP A 31 4.66 -12.02 4.51
N GLY A 32 3.98 -12.38 5.61
CA GLY A 32 3.96 -11.61 6.85
C GLY A 32 5.32 -11.48 7.53
N GLU A 33 6.21 -12.45 7.36
CA GLU A 33 7.60 -12.33 7.82
C GLU A 33 8.35 -11.24 7.02
N CYS A 34 8.18 -11.14 5.69
CA CYS A 34 8.70 -10.02 4.90
C CYS A 34 8.13 -8.69 5.39
N PHE A 35 6.84 -8.66 5.74
CA PHE A 35 6.23 -7.50 6.37
C PHE A 35 6.93 -7.10 7.67
N ILE A 36 7.26 -8.05 8.54
CA ILE A 36 7.91 -7.74 9.83
C ILE A 36 9.35 -7.28 9.62
N ASP A 37 10.14 -8.00 8.83
CA ASP A 37 11.59 -7.85 8.83
C ASP A 37 12.08 -6.85 7.76
N GLU A 38 11.37 -6.71 6.64
CA GLU A 38 11.86 -5.98 5.46
C GLU A 38 10.98 -4.78 5.07
N THR A 39 9.65 -4.90 5.16
CA THR A 39 8.74 -3.83 4.72
C THR A 39 8.93 -2.55 5.55
N LYS A 40 8.97 -1.41 4.88
CA LYS A 40 9.08 -0.07 5.49
C LYS A 40 7.86 0.77 5.15
N ILE A 41 7.60 1.81 5.95
CA ILE A 41 6.64 2.85 5.58
C ILE A 41 7.36 3.83 4.64
N ILE A 42 6.98 3.78 3.36
CA ILE A 42 7.62 4.56 2.31
C ILE A 42 7.08 6.00 2.40
N LEU A 43 7.99 6.97 2.38
CA LEU A 43 7.68 8.39 2.51
C LEU A 43 7.96 9.12 1.19
N PRO A 44 7.18 10.15 0.83
CA PRO A 44 7.38 10.92 -0.41
C PRO A 44 8.54 11.92 -0.25
N ASN A 45 9.77 11.42 -0.17
CA ASN A 45 10.97 12.23 0.02
C ASN A 45 12.18 11.61 -0.71
N ASN A 46 13.28 12.37 -0.77
CA ASN A 46 14.50 11.97 -1.48
C ASN A 46 15.23 10.78 -0.84
N HIS A 47 14.88 10.37 0.39
CA HIS A 47 15.43 9.15 0.97
C HIS A 47 14.89 7.90 0.26
N TYR A 48 13.61 7.92 -0.12
CA TYR A 48 12.96 6.83 -0.85
C TYR A 48 12.91 7.06 -2.37
N PHE A 49 13.07 8.29 -2.85
CA PHE A 49 13.07 8.57 -4.29
C PHE A 49 14.20 9.57 -4.60
N PRO A 50 15.48 9.15 -4.54
CA PRO A 50 16.63 10.04 -4.67
C PRO A 50 16.91 10.48 -6.12
N ASP A 51 16.53 9.65 -7.09
CA ASP A 51 17.02 9.74 -8.46
C ASP A 51 16.25 10.78 -9.29
N GLN A 52 17.00 11.54 -10.10
CA GLN A 52 16.47 12.43 -11.12
C GLN A 52 16.72 11.83 -12.51
N VAL A 53 15.75 11.95 -13.40
CA VAL A 53 15.81 11.38 -14.74
C VAL A 53 15.22 12.35 -15.76
N ASN A 54 15.79 12.33 -16.97
CA ASN A 54 15.58 13.38 -17.98
C ASN A 54 14.53 13.01 -19.06
N SER A 55 13.67 12.03 -18.81
CA SER A 55 12.58 11.67 -19.72
C SER A 55 11.35 11.16 -18.96
N VAL A 56 10.18 11.26 -19.59
CA VAL A 56 8.90 10.77 -19.05
C VAL A 56 8.98 9.27 -18.75
N PHE A 57 9.37 8.45 -19.73
CA PHE A 57 9.50 7.00 -19.53
C PHE A 57 10.60 6.68 -18.51
N GLY A 58 11.72 7.39 -18.52
CA GLY A 58 12.77 7.24 -17.51
C GLY A 58 12.25 7.48 -16.10
N MET A 59 11.39 8.48 -15.91
CA MET A 59 10.73 8.77 -14.62
C MET A 59 9.79 7.66 -14.21
N ALA A 60 8.94 7.18 -15.12
CA ALA A 60 8.06 6.06 -14.84
C ALA A 60 8.84 4.80 -14.47
N GLN A 61 9.89 4.46 -15.22
CA GLN A 61 10.74 3.29 -14.99
C GLN A 61 11.47 3.37 -13.64
N ASN A 62 11.99 4.55 -13.32
CA ASN A 62 12.68 4.77 -12.05
C ASN A 62 11.72 4.61 -10.86
N VAL A 63 10.56 5.28 -10.90
CA VAL A 63 9.53 5.15 -9.86
C VAL A 63 9.04 3.70 -9.76
N PHE A 64 8.81 3.04 -10.89
CA PHE A 64 8.42 1.62 -10.94
C PHE A 64 9.43 0.72 -10.24
N ASN A 65 10.73 0.87 -10.53
CA ASN A 65 11.78 0.05 -9.92
C ASN A 65 11.83 0.23 -8.40
N HIS A 66 11.70 1.46 -7.90
CA HIS A 66 11.63 1.74 -6.47
C HIS A 66 10.39 1.12 -5.82
N VAL A 67 9.22 1.27 -6.45
CA VAL A 67 7.97 0.69 -5.94
C VAL A 67 8.03 -0.83 -5.89
N VAL A 68 8.52 -1.48 -6.96
CA VAL A 68 8.72 -2.94 -6.99
C VAL A 68 9.68 -3.39 -5.90
N LYS A 69 10.81 -2.68 -5.73
CA LYS A 69 11.79 -3.00 -4.70
C LYS A 69 11.22 -2.84 -3.29
N TYR A 70 10.53 -1.74 -3.01
CA TYR A 70 9.96 -1.47 -1.68
C TYR A 70 8.80 -2.39 -1.32
N ALA A 71 8.04 -2.85 -2.32
CA ALA A 71 7.05 -3.90 -2.13
C ALA A 71 7.67 -5.27 -1.83
N GLY A 72 8.98 -5.45 -2.02
CA GLY A 72 9.65 -6.75 -1.93
C GLY A 72 9.37 -7.65 -3.14
N MET A 73 9.05 -7.07 -4.29
CA MET A 73 8.68 -7.81 -5.51
C MET A 73 9.77 -7.76 -6.59
N GLN A 74 11.01 -7.40 -6.26
CA GLN A 74 12.13 -7.30 -7.20
C GLN A 74 12.50 -8.63 -7.89
N ASN A 75 12.13 -9.76 -7.29
CA ASN A 75 12.36 -11.09 -7.86
C ASN A 75 11.14 -11.62 -8.62
N TRP A 76 10.06 -10.83 -8.71
CA TRP A 76 8.93 -11.15 -9.57
C TRP A 76 9.24 -10.76 -11.02
N PRO A 77 8.85 -11.58 -12.02
CA PRO A 77 9.09 -11.27 -13.43
C PRO A 77 8.08 -10.21 -13.91
N LEU A 78 8.37 -8.95 -13.56
CA LEU A 78 7.58 -7.77 -13.89
C LEU A 78 8.39 -6.83 -14.76
N LYS A 79 7.73 -6.18 -15.72
CA LYS A 79 8.38 -5.20 -16.59
C LYS A 79 7.48 -4.01 -16.85
N LEU A 80 8.02 -2.80 -16.73
CA LEU A 80 7.32 -1.60 -17.17
C LEU A 80 7.36 -1.48 -18.70
N VAL A 81 6.23 -1.15 -19.31
CA VAL A 81 6.10 -0.85 -20.74
C VAL A 81 5.32 0.45 -20.95
N GLU A 82 5.60 1.13 -22.05
CA GLU A 82 4.80 2.28 -22.48
C GLU A 82 3.36 1.84 -22.81
N PRO A 83 2.35 2.74 -22.66
CA PRO A 83 0.94 2.38 -22.86
C PRO A 83 0.61 1.78 -24.22
N ASP A 84 1.25 2.26 -25.28
CA ASP A 84 1.11 1.77 -26.66
C ASP A 84 1.73 0.39 -26.90
N LYS A 85 2.62 -0.05 -26.00
CA LYS A 85 3.27 -1.37 -26.02
C LYS A 85 2.61 -2.37 -25.09
N MET A 86 1.53 -2.00 -24.41
CA MET A 86 0.81 -2.90 -23.52
C MET A 86 0.14 -4.02 -24.32
N GLN A 87 0.36 -5.25 -23.90
CA GLN A 87 -0.21 -6.45 -24.52
C GLN A 87 -0.98 -7.25 -23.49
N ALA A 88 -2.09 -7.85 -23.92
CA ALA A 88 -2.80 -8.81 -23.10
C ALA A 88 -1.93 -10.07 -22.94
N VAL A 89 -1.72 -10.48 -21.70
CA VAL A 89 -1.01 -11.73 -21.37
C VAL A 89 -1.88 -12.54 -20.43
N ALA A 90 -1.86 -13.86 -20.58
CA ALA A 90 -2.45 -14.75 -19.59
C ALA A 90 -1.65 -14.62 -18.29
N PHE A 91 -2.34 -14.55 -17.15
CA PHE A 91 -1.66 -14.42 -15.86
C PHE A 91 -0.86 -15.69 -15.55
N PRO A 92 0.47 -15.61 -15.34
CA PRO A 92 1.29 -16.78 -15.11
C PRO A 92 1.06 -17.43 -13.74
N HIS A 93 1.26 -18.73 -13.66
CA HIS A 93 1.30 -19.44 -12.37
C HIS A 93 2.75 -19.60 -11.89
N TRP A 94 3.27 -18.56 -11.26
CA TRP A 94 4.58 -18.62 -10.61
C TRP A 94 4.55 -19.53 -9.39
N GLN A 95 5.69 -20.15 -9.09
CA GLN A 95 5.87 -20.90 -7.85
C GLN A 95 7.13 -20.40 -7.17
N PHE A 96 6.98 -19.93 -5.95
CA PHE A 96 8.07 -19.46 -5.12
C PHE A 96 8.50 -20.55 -4.14
N GLU A 97 9.74 -20.49 -3.66
CA GLU A 97 10.25 -21.34 -2.58
C GLU A 97 9.55 -20.98 -1.24
N SER A 98 10.29 -20.72 -0.17
CA SER A 98 9.71 -20.38 1.13
C SER A 98 9.17 -18.95 1.24
N ARG A 99 9.60 -18.05 0.34
CA ARG A 99 9.36 -16.60 0.43
C ARG A 99 8.70 -16.08 -0.84
N LEU A 100 7.59 -15.38 -0.68
CA LEU A 100 6.86 -14.75 -1.77
C LEU A 100 7.38 -13.34 -2.06
N ARG A 101 7.86 -12.64 -1.03
CA ARG A 101 8.41 -11.28 -1.14
C ARG A 101 9.74 -11.15 -0.40
N GLY A 102 10.41 -10.03 -0.65
CA GLY A 102 11.68 -9.67 -0.03
C GLY A 102 12.89 -10.15 -0.81
N GLU A 103 14.08 -9.84 -0.26
CA GLU A 103 15.37 -10.15 -0.89
C GLU A 103 15.57 -11.65 -1.17
N ASN A 104 14.96 -12.48 -0.33
CA ASN A 104 15.07 -13.93 -0.39
C ASN A 104 13.96 -14.61 -1.22
N ALA A 105 13.04 -13.86 -1.83
CA ALA A 105 12.02 -14.45 -2.71
C ALA A 105 12.67 -15.08 -3.95
N LYS A 106 12.39 -16.37 -4.20
CA LYS A 106 12.98 -17.12 -5.32
C LYS A 106 11.92 -17.97 -5.99
N LEU A 107 11.91 -17.96 -7.32
CA LEU A 107 11.11 -18.87 -8.12
C LEU A 107 11.73 -20.28 -8.08
N ILE A 108 10.90 -21.30 -7.88
CA ILE A 108 11.34 -22.71 -7.86
C ILE A 108 11.95 -23.11 -9.21
N ASN A 109 11.40 -22.60 -10.31
CA ASN A 109 11.91 -22.84 -11.66
C ASN A 109 12.36 -21.53 -12.32
N VAL A 110 13.64 -21.45 -12.69
CA VAL A 110 14.24 -20.26 -13.31
C VAL A 110 13.57 -19.90 -14.65
N ASN A 111 13.06 -20.88 -15.40
CA ASN A 111 12.38 -20.64 -16.67
C ASN A 111 11.07 -19.84 -16.49
N MET A 112 10.49 -19.84 -15.28
CA MET A 112 9.33 -18.99 -14.97
C MET A 112 9.65 -17.49 -15.04
N ARG A 113 10.93 -17.10 -15.04
CA ARG A 113 11.34 -15.69 -15.26
C ARG A 113 11.01 -15.17 -16.65
N GLU A 114 10.82 -16.06 -17.62
CA GLU A 114 10.42 -15.69 -18.99
C GLU A 114 8.92 -15.34 -19.08
N GLN A 115 8.12 -15.76 -18.08
CA GLN A 115 6.70 -15.47 -18.00
C GLN A 115 6.48 -14.10 -17.36
N ILE A 116 6.73 -13.04 -18.13
CA ILE A 116 6.73 -11.66 -17.66
C ILE A 116 5.31 -11.07 -17.68
N ILE A 117 4.90 -10.43 -16.58
CA ILE A 117 3.76 -9.51 -16.60
C ILE A 117 4.25 -8.11 -16.95
N SER A 118 3.71 -7.56 -18.05
CA SER A 118 3.87 -6.16 -18.39
C SER A 118 2.97 -5.28 -17.55
N ILE A 119 3.52 -4.22 -16.99
CA ILE A 119 2.81 -3.18 -16.25
C ILE A 119 2.97 -1.88 -17.05
N SER A 120 1.91 -1.09 -17.15
CA SER A 120 2.00 0.24 -17.74
C SER A 120 1.68 1.33 -16.72
N TYR A 121 1.75 2.57 -17.16
CA TYR A 121 1.56 3.76 -16.33
C TYR A 121 0.71 4.78 -17.08
N ASN A 122 0.09 5.70 -16.34
CA ASN A 122 -0.56 6.85 -16.94
C ASN A 122 0.48 7.95 -17.17
N PRO A 123 0.81 8.34 -18.43
CA PRO A 123 1.81 9.38 -18.69
C PRO A 123 1.46 10.74 -18.09
N GLN A 124 0.18 10.96 -17.77
CA GLN A 124 -0.28 12.20 -17.16
C GLN A 124 0.06 12.30 -15.67
N GLN A 125 0.41 11.17 -15.02
CA GLN A 125 0.81 11.10 -13.61
C GLN A 125 2.28 11.44 -13.36
N ILE A 126 3.07 11.68 -14.40
CA ILE A 126 4.52 11.90 -14.27
C ILE A 126 4.83 13.13 -13.42
N ASN A 127 4.03 14.18 -13.55
CA ASN A 127 4.15 15.39 -12.74
C ASN A 127 3.41 15.29 -11.39
N GLN A 128 2.84 14.13 -11.08
CA GLN A 128 2.18 13.80 -9.82
C GLN A 128 2.81 12.52 -9.23
N PRO A 129 4.07 12.58 -8.77
CA PRO A 129 4.85 11.38 -8.44
C PRO A 129 4.21 10.53 -7.34
N GLN A 130 3.46 11.12 -6.40
CA GLN A 130 2.73 10.34 -5.39
C GLN A 130 1.58 9.54 -6.00
N ASP A 131 0.84 10.09 -6.97
CA ASP A 131 -0.22 9.37 -7.69
C ASP A 131 0.37 8.21 -8.50
N LEU A 132 1.49 8.45 -9.18
CA LEU A 132 2.21 7.39 -9.90
C LEU A 132 2.66 6.25 -8.98
N VAL A 133 3.27 6.59 -7.83
CA VAL A 133 3.66 5.59 -6.82
C VAL A 133 2.45 4.81 -6.32
N ALA A 134 1.36 5.49 -5.98
CA ALA A 134 0.13 4.86 -5.48
C ALA A 134 -0.50 3.92 -6.54
N SER A 135 -0.54 4.33 -7.81
CA SER A 135 -1.02 3.50 -8.93
C SER A 135 -0.20 2.22 -9.08
N PHE A 136 1.13 2.32 -9.08
CA PHE A 136 1.99 1.14 -9.16
C PHE A 136 1.83 0.24 -7.94
N ALA A 137 1.80 0.79 -6.73
CA ALA A 137 1.59 0.01 -5.51
C ALA A 137 0.27 -0.77 -5.54
N GLN A 138 -0.80 -0.14 -6.04
CA GLN A 138 -2.09 -0.79 -6.23
C GLN A 138 -2.04 -1.90 -7.29
N THR A 139 -1.34 -1.68 -8.40
CA THR A 139 -1.13 -2.72 -9.43
C THR A 139 -0.37 -3.92 -8.88
N LEU A 140 0.69 -3.69 -8.10
CA LEU A 140 1.45 -4.75 -7.43
C LEU A 140 0.59 -5.53 -6.43
N ALA A 141 -0.24 -4.82 -5.65
CA ALA A 141 -1.21 -5.45 -4.77
C ALA A 141 -2.20 -6.32 -5.54
N LEU A 142 -2.74 -5.85 -6.67
CA LEU A 142 -3.64 -6.65 -7.51
C LEU A 142 -2.95 -7.90 -8.08
N ILE A 143 -1.67 -7.80 -8.46
CA ILE A 143 -0.89 -8.95 -8.91
C ILE A 143 -0.77 -10.00 -7.79
N LEU A 144 -0.47 -9.57 -6.55
CA LEU A 144 -0.43 -10.48 -5.40
C LEU A 144 -1.79 -11.13 -5.13
N ILE A 145 -2.86 -10.33 -5.14
CA ILE A 145 -4.22 -10.82 -4.91
C ILE A 145 -4.65 -11.83 -5.98
N HIS A 146 -4.38 -11.54 -7.25
CA HIS A 146 -4.73 -12.44 -8.35
C HIS A 146 -3.85 -13.70 -8.39
N HIS A 147 -2.60 -13.59 -7.93
CA HIS A 147 -1.73 -14.75 -7.74
C HIS A 147 -2.24 -15.68 -6.63
N ASN A 148 -2.90 -15.11 -5.61
CA ASN A 148 -3.52 -15.87 -4.54
C ASN A 148 -4.78 -16.60 -5.03
N LYS A 149 -4.99 -17.81 -4.53
CA LYS A 149 -6.15 -18.65 -4.90
C LYS A 149 -7.35 -18.47 -3.98
N GLU A 150 -7.23 -17.65 -2.95
CA GLU A 150 -8.28 -17.40 -1.97
C GLU A 150 -8.79 -15.97 -2.06
N LEU A 151 -10.10 -15.81 -1.91
CA LEU A 151 -10.74 -14.49 -1.90
C LEU A 151 -10.38 -13.72 -0.62
N PRO A 152 -10.27 -12.39 -0.69
CA PRO A 152 -10.09 -11.56 0.49
C PRO A 152 -11.38 -11.46 1.33
N PRO A 153 -11.30 -10.95 2.57
CA PRO A 153 -12.47 -10.57 3.35
C PRO A 153 -13.42 -9.65 2.56
N GLY A 154 -14.68 -10.05 2.47
CA GLY A 154 -15.72 -9.37 1.69
C GLY A 154 -15.82 -9.78 0.21
N GLY A 155 -14.95 -10.69 -0.25
CA GLY A 155 -15.07 -11.34 -1.55
C GLY A 155 -14.62 -10.50 -2.75
N GLU A 156 -14.93 -10.99 -3.96
CA GLU A 156 -14.46 -10.42 -5.23
C GLU A 156 -14.94 -8.98 -5.48
N ALA A 157 -16.13 -8.64 -4.99
CA ALA A 157 -16.72 -7.31 -5.17
C ALA A 157 -15.90 -6.17 -4.53
N LEU A 158 -15.05 -6.48 -3.55
CA LEU A 158 -14.22 -5.51 -2.84
C LEU A 158 -12.76 -5.51 -3.29
N LEU A 159 -12.42 -6.20 -4.39
CA LEU A 159 -11.03 -6.25 -4.89
C LEU A 159 -10.37 -4.87 -5.07
N PRO A 160 -11.05 -3.85 -5.63
CA PRO A 160 -10.46 -2.51 -5.73
C PRO A 160 -10.06 -1.94 -4.36
N GLN A 161 -10.91 -2.09 -3.34
CA GLN A 161 -10.67 -1.58 -2.00
C GLN A 161 -9.59 -2.39 -1.27
N VAL A 162 -9.65 -3.72 -1.35
CA VAL A 162 -8.65 -4.62 -0.79
C VAL A 162 -7.26 -4.33 -1.38
N SER A 163 -7.17 -4.05 -2.68
CA SER A 163 -5.89 -3.71 -3.32
C SER A 163 -5.23 -2.48 -2.70
N GLU A 164 -6.00 -1.52 -2.17
CA GLU A 164 -5.43 -0.36 -1.49
C GLU A 164 -5.00 -0.67 -0.07
N LEU A 165 -5.74 -1.53 0.64
CA LEU A 165 -5.30 -2.01 1.95
C LEU A 165 -4.00 -2.81 1.83
N VAL A 166 -3.92 -3.71 0.84
CA VAL A 166 -2.72 -4.48 0.54
C VAL A 166 -1.57 -3.57 0.08
N ALA A 167 -1.81 -2.57 -0.76
CA ALA A 167 -0.78 -1.58 -1.12
C ALA A 167 -0.28 -0.79 0.12
N GLY A 168 -1.15 -0.54 1.10
CA GLY A 168 -0.76 0.00 2.41
C GLY A 168 0.11 -0.98 3.21
N PHE A 169 -0.25 -2.27 3.24
CA PHE A 169 0.55 -3.36 3.82
C PHE A 169 1.94 -3.47 3.17
N LEU A 170 2.05 -3.21 1.87
CA LEU A 170 3.33 -3.14 1.14
C LEU A 170 4.15 -1.87 1.46
N GLY A 171 3.64 -0.95 2.29
CA GLY A 171 4.36 0.21 2.79
C GLY A 171 3.94 1.56 2.20
N PHE A 172 2.98 1.60 1.27
CA PHE A 172 2.66 2.81 0.50
C PHE A 172 1.48 3.63 1.04
N GLY A 173 1.08 3.40 2.29
CA GLY A 173 -0.11 4.03 2.88
C GLY A 173 -0.09 5.57 2.88
N VAL A 174 1.07 6.21 2.97
CA VAL A 174 1.18 7.69 2.90
C VAL A 174 0.79 8.21 1.51
N MET A 175 1.28 7.58 0.45
CA MET A 175 0.98 7.96 -0.93
C MET A 175 -0.49 7.74 -1.25
N LEU A 176 -1.05 6.60 -0.81
CA LEU A 176 -2.47 6.29 -1.01
C LEU A 176 -3.36 7.33 -0.32
N ALA A 177 -3.10 7.63 0.95
CA ALA A 177 -3.90 8.59 1.71
C ALA A 177 -3.78 10.01 1.13
N ASN A 178 -2.58 10.44 0.72
CA ASN A 178 -2.37 11.76 0.15
C ASN A 178 -3.00 11.94 -1.24
N THR A 179 -3.26 10.85 -1.97
CA THR A 179 -3.75 10.90 -3.36
C THR A 179 -5.21 10.49 -3.50
N ALA A 180 -5.84 10.00 -2.42
CA ALA A 180 -7.24 9.57 -2.43
C ALA A 180 -8.23 10.68 -2.77
N TYR A 181 -7.93 11.92 -2.36
CA TYR A 181 -8.69 13.10 -2.72
C TYR A 181 -7.78 14.20 -3.26
N GLN A 182 -8.11 14.72 -4.44
CA GLN A 182 -7.48 15.90 -5.01
C GLN A 182 -8.48 17.05 -5.14
N PHE A 183 -8.18 18.15 -4.45
CA PHE A 183 -8.96 19.37 -4.53
C PHE A 183 -8.75 20.05 -5.89
N ARG A 184 -9.86 20.41 -6.55
CA ARG A 184 -9.86 21.27 -7.74
C ARG A 184 -9.48 22.68 -7.29
N GLY A 185 -8.20 23.06 -7.41
CA GLY A 185 -7.73 24.40 -7.04
C GLY A 185 -8.45 25.55 -7.78
N GLY A 186 -8.17 26.80 -7.39
CA GLY A 186 -8.83 28.00 -7.93
C GLY A 186 -8.44 28.39 -9.37
N CYS A 187 -7.36 27.82 -9.92
CA CYS A 187 -6.97 28.03 -11.31
C CYS A 187 -7.43 26.82 -12.14
N GLY A 188 -8.59 26.95 -12.80
CA GLY A 188 -9.22 25.86 -13.54
C GLY A 188 -8.39 25.28 -14.70
N SER A 189 -7.43 26.04 -15.24
CA SER A 189 -6.55 25.59 -16.35
C SER A 189 -5.38 24.72 -15.89
N CYS A 190 -5.03 24.72 -14.61
CA CYS A 190 -3.93 23.90 -14.06
C CYS A 190 -4.41 22.55 -13.53
N PHE A 191 -5.72 22.33 -13.47
CA PHE A 191 -6.29 21.08 -12.96
C PHE A 191 -6.32 20.02 -14.07
N ASN A 192 -5.53 18.97 -13.92
CA ASN A 192 -5.60 17.80 -14.78
C ASN A 192 -6.29 16.62 -14.07
N ALA A 193 -7.60 16.47 -14.28
CA ALA A 193 -8.38 15.39 -13.69
C ALA A 193 -7.88 13.99 -14.10
N TYR A 194 -7.34 13.87 -15.31
CA TYR A 194 -6.87 12.61 -15.88
C TYR A 194 -5.53 12.15 -15.29
N ALA A 195 -4.80 13.02 -14.58
CA ALA A 195 -3.63 12.63 -13.81
C ALA A 195 -4.01 12.02 -12.44
N ASN A 196 -5.22 12.28 -11.94
CA ASN A 196 -5.61 11.78 -10.63
C ASN A 196 -5.77 10.26 -10.65
N ARG A 197 -5.31 9.62 -9.57
CA ARG A 197 -5.66 8.22 -9.29
C ARG A 197 -7.17 8.06 -9.05
N GLN A 198 -7.73 6.94 -9.48
CA GLN A 198 -9.07 6.52 -9.07
C GLN A 198 -8.99 5.77 -7.75
N ALA A 199 -9.24 6.47 -6.65
CA ALA A 199 -9.25 5.85 -5.32
C ALA A 199 -10.50 5.00 -5.12
N ALA A 200 -10.29 3.76 -4.66
CA ALA A 200 -11.34 2.81 -4.31
C ALA A 200 -11.76 2.96 -2.84
N LEU A 201 -10.84 3.33 -1.94
CA LEU A 201 -11.16 3.65 -0.56
C LEU A 201 -11.19 5.15 -0.28
N PRO A 202 -12.08 5.60 0.62
CA PRO A 202 -12.04 6.96 1.13
C PRO A 202 -10.86 7.20 2.08
N GLU A 203 -10.55 8.48 2.32
CA GLU A 203 -9.41 8.89 3.16
C GLU A 203 -9.42 8.33 4.59
N PRO A 204 -10.56 8.26 5.32
CA PRO A 204 -10.59 7.71 6.68
C PRO A 204 -10.08 6.27 6.77
N GLU A 205 -10.44 5.40 5.83
CA GLU A 205 -10.06 3.99 5.76
C GLU A 205 -8.58 3.84 5.43
N LEU A 206 -8.09 4.61 4.46
CA LEU A 206 -6.66 4.65 4.11
C LEU A 206 -5.80 5.16 5.27
N ILE A 207 -6.29 6.17 6.00
CA ILE A 207 -5.60 6.70 7.18
C ILE A 207 -5.65 5.70 8.35
N PHE A 208 -6.77 5.01 8.54
CA PHE A 208 -6.87 3.97 9.55
C PHE A 208 -5.90 2.81 9.26
N ASN A 209 -5.86 2.35 8.00
CA ASN A 209 -4.89 1.34 7.55
C ASN A 209 -3.44 1.81 7.75
N LEU A 210 -3.10 3.04 7.35
CA LEU A 210 -1.76 3.58 7.56
C LEU A 210 -1.38 3.64 9.05
N ALA A 211 -2.32 4.01 9.92
CA ALA A 211 -2.09 4.01 11.37
C ALA A 211 -1.91 2.58 11.92
N LEU A 212 -2.65 1.60 11.41
CA LEU A 212 -2.49 0.18 11.74
C LEU A 212 -1.10 -0.32 11.38
N ILE A 213 -0.67 -0.11 10.13
CA ILE A 213 0.67 -0.48 9.67
C ILE A 213 1.74 0.23 10.50
N ALA A 214 1.59 1.51 10.82
CA ALA A 214 2.52 2.23 11.69
C ALA A 214 2.66 1.60 13.07
N LYS A 215 1.56 1.14 13.68
CA LYS A 215 1.58 0.45 14.98
C LYS A 215 2.30 -0.89 14.92
N LEU A 216 1.95 -1.69 13.92
CA LEU A 216 2.48 -3.05 13.74
C LEU A 216 3.94 -3.04 13.26
N LYS A 217 4.43 -1.90 12.75
CA LYS A 217 5.85 -1.67 12.44
C LYS A 217 6.61 -0.93 13.54
N GLY A 218 5.94 -0.53 14.64
CA GLY A 218 6.58 0.23 15.72
C GLY A 218 7.06 1.62 15.27
N GLU A 219 6.50 2.15 14.17
CA GLU A 219 6.99 3.37 13.56
C GLU A 219 6.51 4.60 14.33
N ASN A 220 7.43 5.52 14.58
CA ASN A 220 7.08 6.75 15.28
C ASN A 220 6.19 7.63 14.39
N ARG A 221 4.97 7.91 14.84
CA ARG A 221 4.02 8.80 14.13
C ARG A 221 4.60 10.15 13.73
N ASN A 222 5.59 10.68 14.46
CA ASN A 222 6.22 11.97 14.15
C ASN A 222 7.05 11.91 12.85
N LYS A 223 7.44 10.72 12.39
CA LYS A 223 8.04 10.54 11.06
C LYS A 223 7.00 10.53 9.95
N ILE A 224 5.74 10.18 10.24
CA ILE A 224 4.66 10.04 9.24
C ILE A 224 3.89 11.35 9.08
N LEU A 225 3.50 11.99 10.18
CA LEU A 225 2.65 13.19 10.20
C LEU A 225 3.15 14.34 9.30
N PRO A 226 4.46 14.64 9.20
CA PRO A 226 4.95 15.69 8.32
C PRO A 226 4.65 15.43 6.84
N HIS A 227 4.60 14.16 6.44
CA HIS A 227 4.38 13.74 5.05
C HIS A 227 2.91 13.59 4.69
N LEU A 228 1.98 13.67 5.65
CA LEU A 228 0.54 13.70 5.37
C LEU A 228 0.08 15.13 5.05
N LYS A 229 -0.89 15.24 4.14
CA LYS A 229 -1.66 16.48 3.92
C LYS A 229 -2.19 17.00 5.27
N PRO A 230 -2.13 18.32 5.54
CA PRO A 230 -2.42 18.86 6.87
C PRO A 230 -3.77 18.41 7.47
N TYR A 231 -4.82 18.33 6.66
CA TYR A 231 -6.16 17.94 7.11
C TYR A 231 -6.28 16.45 7.49
N LEU A 232 -5.38 15.58 6.98
CA LEU A 232 -5.35 14.15 7.29
C LEU A 232 -4.68 13.86 8.64
N ARG A 233 -3.83 14.77 9.14
CA ARG A 233 -3.06 14.58 10.38
C ARG A 233 -3.97 14.37 11.60
N GLY A 234 -5.12 15.04 11.63
CA GLY A 234 -6.12 14.86 12.68
C GLY A 234 -6.73 13.46 12.68
N MET A 235 -7.10 12.96 11.49
CA MET A 235 -7.62 11.60 11.30
C MET A 235 -6.58 10.56 11.73
N PHE A 236 -5.31 10.73 11.34
CA PHE A 236 -4.23 9.79 11.70
C PHE A 236 -4.06 9.69 13.21
N LYS A 237 -3.97 10.83 13.92
CA LYS A 237 -3.85 10.83 15.40
C LYS A 237 -5.04 10.16 16.08
N LYS A 238 -6.23 10.28 15.50
CA LYS A 238 -7.45 9.66 15.99
C LYS A 238 -7.40 8.13 15.82
N ALA A 239 -7.03 7.65 14.63
CA ALA A 239 -6.83 6.23 14.36
C ALA A 239 -5.72 5.62 15.22
N ASP A 240 -4.55 6.27 15.30
CA ASP A 240 -3.40 5.89 16.15
C ASP A 240 -3.81 5.68 17.62
N LYS A 241 -4.66 6.56 18.15
CA LYS A 241 -5.19 6.44 19.51
C LYS A 241 -6.19 5.28 19.66
N THR A 242 -7.07 5.08 18.68
CA THR A 242 -8.02 3.95 18.71
C THR A 242 -7.29 2.63 18.68
N LEU A 243 -6.39 2.45 17.72
CA LEU A 243 -5.62 1.21 17.51
C LEU A 243 -4.71 0.86 18.68
N ASN A 244 -4.15 1.85 19.39
CA ASN A 244 -3.40 1.62 20.62
C ASN A 244 -4.22 0.85 21.68
N ASN A 245 -5.52 1.10 21.77
CA ASN A 245 -6.38 0.40 22.72
C ASN A 245 -6.83 -0.95 22.17
N GLU A 246 -7.21 -0.98 20.88
CA GLU A 246 -7.71 -2.19 20.23
C GLU A 246 -6.64 -3.28 20.13
N LEU A 247 -5.42 -2.95 19.71
CA LEU A 247 -4.34 -3.94 19.58
C LEU A 247 -3.88 -4.49 20.93
N LYS A 248 -3.93 -3.69 22.02
CA LYS A 248 -3.61 -4.17 23.38
C LYS A 248 -4.67 -5.10 23.97
N GLN A 249 -5.89 -5.04 23.46
CA GLN A 249 -7.04 -5.80 23.96
C GLN A 249 -7.51 -6.84 22.94
N THR A 250 -6.78 -7.01 21.83
CA THR A 250 -7.18 -7.92 20.76
C THR A 250 -7.10 -9.36 21.24
N ALA A 251 -8.13 -10.14 20.94
CA ALA A 251 -8.12 -11.58 21.14
C ALA A 251 -7.46 -12.32 19.96
N ASN A 252 -7.10 -11.61 18.87
CA ASN A 252 -6.45 -12.20 17.72
C ASN A 252 -4.95 -12.41 18.01
N PRO A 253 -4.46 -13.66 18.06
CA PRO A 253 -3.08 -13.95 18.46
C PRO A 253 -2.04 -13.42 17.46
N LEU A 254 -2.36 -13.35 16.17
CA LEU A 254 -1.47 -12.82 15.14
C LEU A 254 -1.25 -11.32 15.35
N LEU A 255 -2.34 -10.55 15.48
CA LEU A 255 -2.25 -9.10 15.70
C LEU A 255 -1.50 -8.78 17.00
N LEU A 256 -1.77 -9.54 18.07
CA LEU A 256 -1.09 -9.38 19.35
C LEU A 256 0.42 -9.66 19.21
N ALA A 257 0.80 -10.79 18.61
CA ALA A 257 2.20 -11.16 18.43
C ALA A 257 2.99 -10.15 17.57
N VAL A 258 2.40 -9.67 16.47
CA VAL A 258 3.03 -8.66 15.61
C VAL A 258 3.14 -7.32 16.35
N PHE A 259 2.11 -6.92 17.09
CA PHE A 259 2.12 -5.67 17.85
C PHE A 259 3.17 -5.70 18.98
N ASP A 260 3.23 -6.78 19.75
CA ASP A 260 4.19 -6.95 20.85
C ASP A 260 5.63 -6.99 20.33
N LYS A 261 5.90 -7.71 19.22
CA LYS A 261 7.25 -7.72 18.59
C LYS A 261 7.70 -6.31 18.19
N ALA A 262 6.79 -5.46 17.74
CA ALA A 262 7.09 -4.11 17.31
C ALA A 262 7.19 -3.09 18.47
N ASN A 263 6.69 -3.44 19.66
CA ASN A 263 6.61 -2.56 20.82
C ASN A 263 7.07 -3.31 22.10
N PRO A 264 8.36 -3.72 22.18
CA PRO A 264 8.91 -4.50 23.28
C PRO A 264 9.04 -3.72 24.60
#